data_AF-K1TWL6-F1
#
_entry.id   AF-K1TWL6-F1
#
_cell.length_a   1.000
_cell.length_b   1.000
_cell.length_c   1.000
_cell.angle_alpha   90.00
_cell.angle_beta   90.00
_cell.angle_gamma   90.00
#
_symmetry.space_group_name_H-M   'P 1'
#
loop_
_entity.id
_entity.type
_entity.pdbx_description
1 polymer ?
#
loop_
_entity_poly.entity_id
_entity_poly.type
_entity_poly.pdbx_seq_one_letter_code
_entity_poly.pdbx_strand_id
1 'polypeptide(L)'
;MPDHFTIAVNGNHPIVIDILSDVEKAYGDKLKTTTKKIDAAVAEEKRFEETVRSKKEEELTAEEKSMREELSKKVVTLRDERNERLREIGSENKLVKQIIDLALLTNGMLKGKNLTDFIQRSISLIEK
;
A
#
# COMPACT_ATOMS: atom_id res chain seq x y z
N MET A 1 -16.34 3.80 -9.56
CA MET A 1 -15.44 2.63 -9.70
C MET A 1 -15.69 1.76 -8.46
N PRO A 2 -15.72 0.42 -8.56
CA PRO A 2 -15.87 -0.43 -7.38
C PRO A 2 -14.74 -0.17 -6.38
N ASP A 3 -15.04 -0.27 -5.08
CA ASP A 3 -14.10 0.09 -4.01
C ASP A 3 -12.85 -0.81 -3.96
N HIS A 4 -12.95 -2.03 -4.51
CA HIS A 4 -11.83 -2.96 -4.64
C HIS A 4 -11.86 -3.69 -5.98
N PHE A 5 -10.69 -3.83 -6.61
CA PHE A 5 -10.51 -4.62 -7.84
C PHE A 5 -9.13 -5.31 -7.84
N THR A 6 -9.08 -6.53 -8.39
CA THR A 6 -7.84 -7.29 -8.57
C THR A 6 -7.42 -7.23 -10.02
N ILE A 7 -6.15 -6.90 -10.28
CA ILE A 7 -5.59 -6.79 -11.62
C ILE A 7 -4.40 -7.73 -11.73
N ALA A 8 -4.37 -8.53 -12.79
CA ALA A 8 -3.18 -9.31 -13.16
C ALA A 8 -2.33 -8.51 -14.16
N VAL A 9 -1.07 -8.27 -13.82
CA VAL A 9 -0.09 -7.58 -14.67
C VAL A 9 1.09 -8.50 -14.89
N ASN A 10 1.64 -8.53 -16.11
CA ASN A 10 2.85 -9.31 -16.41
C ASN A 10 4.07 -8.62 -15.79
N GLY A 11 4.55 -9.15 -14.66
CA GLY A 11 5.73 -8.64 -13.96
C GLY A 11 7.06 -8.78 -14.71
N ASN A 12 7.13 -9.63 -15.73
CA ASN A 12 8.36 -9.86 -16.50
C ASN A 12 8.54 -8.87 -17.66
N HIS A 13 7.61 -7.94 -17.86
CA HIS A 13 7.74 -6.93 -18.90
C HIS A 13 8.84 -5.91 -18.52
N PRO A 14 9.78 -5.54 -19.41
CA PRO A 14 10.89 -4.63 -19.09
C PRO A 14 10.46 -3.33 -18.41
N ILE A 15 9.39 -2.70 -18.89
CA ILE A 15 8.82 -1.47 -18.31
C ILE A 15 8.39 -1.67 -16.83
N VAL A 16 7.83 -2.83 -16.48
CA VAL A 16 7.42 -3.14 -15.10
C VAL A 16 8.66 -3.32 -14.21
N ILE A 17 9.70 -3.98 -14.74
CA ILE A 17 10.98 -4.18 -14.06
C ILE A 17 11.68 -2.83 -13.81
N ASP A 18 11.73 -1.95 -14.80
CA ASP A 18 12.36 -0.64 -14.68
C ASP A 18 11.67 0.22 -13.62
N ILE A 19 10.33 0.23 -13.63
CA ILE A 19 9.54 0.94 -12.62
C ILE A 19 9.73 0.36 -11.23
N LEU A 20 9.75 -0.98 -11.10
CA LEU A 20 10.03 -1.65 -9.83
C LEU A 20 11.42 -1.27 -9.31
N SER A 21 12.43 -1.25 -10.20
CA SER A 21 13.78 -0.83 -9.87
C SER A 21 13.83 0.64 -9.43
N ASP A 22 13.14 1.55 -10.12
CA ASP A 22 13.12 2.97 -9.77
C ASP A 22 12.41 3.23 -8.43
N VAL A 23 11.30 2.54 -8.19
CA VAL A 23 10.58 2.58 -6.91
C VAL A 23 11.43 1.96 -5.79
N GLU A 24 12.13 0.86 -6.05
CA GLU A 24 13.02 0.24 -5.07
C GLU A 24 14.23 1.13 -4.75
N LYS A 25 14.82 1.80 -5.73
CA LYS A 25 15.93 2.76 -5.51
C LYS A 25 15.49 3.98 -4.70
N ALA A 26 14.34 4.55 -5.01
CA ALA A 26 13.90 5.80 -4.39
C ALA A 26 13.25 5.58 -3.02
N TYR A 27 12.57 4.43 -2.81
CA TYR A 27 11.73 4.22 -1.62
C TYR A 27 11.90 2.84 -0.98
N GLY A 28 12.64 1.91 -1.58
CA GLY A 28 12.78 0.54 -1.11
C GLY A 28 13.32 0.43 0.31
N ASP A 29 14.38 1.17 0.66
CA ASP A 29 14.98 1.10 2.00
C ASP A 29 14.09 1.70 3.09
N LYS A 30 13.39 2.80 2.77
CA LYS A 30 12.45 3.45 3.69
C LYS A 30 11.21 2.57 3.90
N LEU A 31 10.65 2.03 2.83
CA LEU A 31 9.51 1.11 2.90
C LEU A 31 9.88 -0.17 3.64
N LYS A 32 11.03 -0.79 3.36
CA LYS A 32 11.52 -1.97 4.10
C LYS A 32 11.66 -1.69 5.60
N THR A 33 12.14 -0.50 5.97
CA THR A 33 12.27 -0.09 7.37
C THR A 33 10.90 0.12 8.03
N THR A 34 9.98 0.81 7.38
CA THR A 34 8.61 1.02 7.89
C THR A 34 7.84 -0.30 8.00
N THR A 35 7.95 -1.19 7.02
CA THR A 35 7.36 -2.52 7.07
C THR A 35 7.90 -3.34 8.24
N LYS A 36 9.22 -3.35 8.48
CA LYS A 36 9.79 -4.01 9.67
C LYS A 36 9.26 -3.43 10.98
N LYS A 37 9.07 -2.10 11.07
CA LYS A 37 8.46 -1.46 12.25
C LYS A 37 7.00 -1.86 12.43
N ILE A 38 6.23 -1.94 11.34
CA ILE A 38 4.85 -2.42 11.36
C ILE A 38 4.81 -3.88 11.80
N ASP A 39 5.64 -4.75 11.23
CA ASP A 39 5.68 -6.18 11.57
C ASP A 39 6.06 -6.39 13.03
N ALA A 40 7.03 -5.62 13.55
CA ALA A 40 7.39 -5.65 14.96
C ALA A 40 6.24 -5.19 15.87
N ALA A 41 5.57 -4.07 15.53
CA ALA A 41 4.44 -3.55 16.29
C ALA A 41 3.22 -4.49 16.25
N VAL A 42 2.95 -5.12 15.11
CA VAL A 42 1.89 -6.13 14.94
C VAL A 42 2.22 -7.41 15.70
N ALA A 43 3.48 -7.83 15.71
CA ALA A 43 3.91 -9.00 16.50
C ALA A 43 3.80 -8.72 18.01
N GLU A 44 4.12 -7.50 18.45
CA GLU A 44 3.94 -7.06 19.84
C GLU A 44 2.46 -6.98 20.22
N GLU A 45 1.60 -6.39 19.37
CA GLU A 45 0.15 -6.36 19.54
C GLU A 45 -0.42 -7.78 19.62
N LYS A 46 0.02 -8.70 18.76
CA LYS A 46 -0.43 -10.09 18.75
C LYS A 46 0.03 -10.88 19.98
N ARG A 47 1.29 -10.70 20.41
CA ARG A 47 1.81 -11.31 21.66
C ARG A 47 1.08 -10.77 22.88
N PHE A 48 0.80 -9.47 22.90
CA PHE A 48 0.02 -8.84 23.95
C PHE A 48 -1.40 -9.39 23.96
N GLU A 49 -2.05 -9.53 22.80
CA GLU A 49 -3.37 -10.11 22.65
C GLU A 49 -3.42 -11.59 23.05
N GLU A 50 -2.40 -12.40 22.72
CA GLU A 50 -2.29 -13.80 23.17
C GLU A 50 -2.08 -13.90 24.68
N THR A 51 -1.29 -12.99 25.28
CA THR A 51 -1.06 -12.94 26.74
C THR A 51 -2.32 -12.47 27.48
N VAL A 52 -3.02 -11.48 26.93
CA VAL A 52 -4.31 -10.96 27.42
C VAL A 52 -5.42 -12.00 27.26
N ARG A 53 -5.41 -12.81 26.20
CA ARG A 53 -6.38 -13.89 25.96
C ARG A 53 -6.13 -15.12 26.85
N SER A 54 -4.89 -15.29 27.31
CA SER A 54 -4.51 -16.34 28.28
C SER A 54 -4.90 -15.98 29.72
N LYS A 55 -5.13 -14.69 30.00
CA LYS A 55 -5.77 -14.19 31.23
C LYS A 55 -7.28 -14.05 30.99
N LYS A 56 -8.13 -14.39 31.97
CA LYS A 56 -9.58 -14.18 31.85
C LYS A 56 -9.89 -12.67 31.87
N GLU A 57 -10.91 -12.24 31.13
CA GLU A 57 -11.38 -10.84 30.99
C GLU A 57 -11.60 -10.08 32.32
N GLU A 58 -11.69 -10.77 33.45
CA GLU A 58 -11.95 -10.21 34.78
C GLU A 58 -10.69 -9.65 35.50
N GLU A 59 -9.47 -9.89 35.01
CA GLU A 59 -8.23 -9.31 35.58
C GLU A 59 -7.61 -8.18 34.74
N LEU A 60 -8.24 -7.78 33.63
CA LEU A 60 -7.69 -6.70 32.82
C LEU A 60 -7.75 -5.37 33.58
N THR A 61 -6.58 -4.93 34.03
CA THR A 61 -6.40 -3.60 34.60
C THR A 61 -6.63 -2.52 33.52
N ALA A 62 -7.11 -1.35 33.92
CA ALA A 62 -7.35 -0.21 33.00
C ALA A 62 -6.09 0.16 32.18
N GLU A 63 -4.91 -0.15 32.74
CA GLU A 63 -3.59 0.06 32.12
C GLU A 63 -3.34 -0.90 30.95
N GLU A 64 -3.70 -2.19 31.06
CA GLU A 64 -3.56 -3.16 29.96
C GLU A 64 -4.50 -2.82 28.78
N LYS A 65 -5.68 -2.27 29.07
CA LYS A 65 -6.63 -1.81 28.04
C LYS A 65 -6.12 -0.54 27.33
N SER A 66 -5.52 0.38 28.08
CA SER A 66 -4.89 1.59 27.53
C SER A 66 -3.67 1.25 26.66
N MET A 67 -2.82 0.31 27.10
CA MET A 67 -1.67 -0.15 26.30
C MET A 67 -2.10 -0.84 24.99
N ARG A 68 -3.20 -1.61 25.01
CA ARG A 68 -3.77 -2.20 23.79
C ARG A 68 -4.21 -1.13 22.79
N GLU A 69 -4.94 -0.13 23.28
CA GLU A 69 -5.41 0.95 22.42
C GLU A 69 -4.25 1.80 21.87
N GLU A 70 -3.21 2.04 22.66
CA GLU A 70 -2.02 2.75 22.20
C GLU A 70 -1.22 1.96 21.16
N LEU A 71 -1.01 0.66 21.38
CA LEU A 71 -0.35 -0.21 20.41
C LEU A 71 -1.16 -0.31 19.11
N SER A 72 -2.48 -0.47 19.20
CA SER A 72 -3.35 -0.53 18.03
C SER A 72 -3.36 0.80 17.27
N LYS A 73 -3.45 1.94 17.98
CA LYS A 73 -3.32 3.26 17.37
C LYS A 73 -1.97 3.42 16.68
N LYS A 74 -0.88 2.96 17.30
CA LYS A 74 0.48 3.02 16.73
C LYS A 74 0.63 2.14 15.48
N VAL A 75 -0.01 0.97 15.44
CA VAL A 75 -0.03 0.11 14.25
C VAL A 75 -0.82 0.78 13.13
N VAL A 76 -1.98 1.36 13.43
CA VAL A 76 -2.82 2.07 12.45
C VAL A 76 -2.09 3.28 11.89
N THR A 77 -1.50 4.13 12.73
CA THR A 77 -0.76 5.32 12.26
C THR A 77 0.43 4.94 11.38
N LEU A 78 1.23 3.94 11.76
CA LEU A 78 2.33 3.46 10.92
C LEU A 78 1.85 2.86 9.58
N ARG A 79 0.70 2.19 9.56
CA ARG A 79 0.08 1.68 8.33
C ARG A 79 -0.43 2.81 7.45
N ASP A 80 -1.01 3.85 8.03
CA ASP A 80 -1.50 5.02 7.32
C ASP A 80 -0.34 5.83 6.72
N GLU A 81 0.73 6.07 7.49
CA GLU A 81 1.97 6.68 6.96
C GLU A 81 2.55 5.89 5.79
N ARG A 82 2.56 4.55 5.90
CA ARG A 82 3.00 3.67 4.81
C ARG A 82 2.08 3.81 3.59
N ASN A 83 0.77 3.82 3.80
CA ASN A 83 -0.21 3.95 2.72
C ASN A 83 -0.10 5.30 2.02
N GLU A 84 0.04 6.39 2.76
CA GLU A 84 0.21 7.73 2.21
C GLU A 84 1.49 7.80 1.39
N ARG A 85 2.59 7.24 1.91
CA ARG A 85 3.85 7.18 1.15
C ARG A 85 3.72 6.38 -0.14
N LEU A 86 2.98 5.27 -0.13
CA LEU A 86 2.70 4.51 -1.35
C LEU A 86 1.81 5.30 -2.33
N ARG A 87 0.87 6.11 -1.84
CA ARG A 87 0.04 6.98 -2.67
C ARG A 87 0.87 8.07 -3.36
N GLU A 88 1.82 8.68 -2.65
CA GLU A 88 2.74 9.66 -3.23
C GLU A 88 3.55 9.02 -4.37
N ILE A 89 4.18 7.86 -4.11
CA ILE A 89 4.97 7.11 -5.10
C ILE A 89 4.13 6.77 -6.34
N GLY A 90 2.93 6.25 -6.13
CA GLY A 90 2.01 5.88 -7.21
C GLY A 90 1.49 7.08 -7.99
N SER A 91 1.40 8.26 -7.38
CA SER A 91 0.88 9.49 -8.01
C SER A 91 1.95 10.25 -8.79
N GLU A 92 3.20 10.22 -8.32
CA GLU A 92 4.32 10.89 -9.00
C GLU A 92 4.75 10.15 -10.28
N ASN A 93 4.65 8.82 -10.30
CA ASN A 93 5.11 8.03 -11.44
C ASN A 93 4.00 7.86 -12.50
N LYS A 94 4.09 8.67 -13.56
CA LYS A 94 3.18 8.61 -14.72
C LYS A 94 3.15 7.22 -15.37
N LEU A 95 4.25 6.46 -15.34
CA LEU A 95 4.32 5.12 -15.91
C LEU A 95 3.61 4.08 -15.05
N VAL A 96 3.65 4.21 -13.71
CA VAL A 96 2.87 3.36 -12.79
C VAL A 96 1.38 3.51 -13.09
N LYS A 97 0.91 4.76 -13.21
CA LYS A 97 -0.49 5.06 -13.57
C LYS A 97 -0.84 4.47 -14.95
N GLN A 98 0.06 4.57 -15.92
CA GLN A 98 -0.12 4.03 -17.26
C GLN A 98 -0.29 2.51 -17.27
N ILE A 99 0.48 1.76 -16.47
CA ILE A 99 0.36 0.31 -16.37
C ILE A 99 -0.96 -0.11 -15.73
N ILE A 100 -1.36 0.59 -14.67
CA ILE A 100 -2.64 0.35 -13.99
C ILE A 100 -3.79 0.60 -14.97
N ASP A 101 -3.77 1.71 -15.69
CA ASP A 101 -4.78 2.03 -16.69
C ASP A 101 -4.80 1.04 -17.84
N LEU A 102 -3.64 0.59 -18.33
CA LEU A 102 -3.57 -0.45 -19.37
C LEU A 102 -4.22 -1.75 -18.89
N ALA A 103 -3.95 -2.14 -17.65
CA ALA A 103 -4.52 -3.35 -17.09
C ALA A 103 -6.01 -3.20 -16.74
N LEU A 104 -6.49 -1.99 -16.44
CA LEU A 104 -7.91 -1.68 -16.35
C LEU A 104 -8.57 -1.70 -17.74
N LEU A 105 -7.87 -1.25 -18.77
CA LEU A 105 -8.34 -1.25 -20.16
C LEU A 105 -8.49 -2.68 -20.68
N THR A 106 -7.52 -3.57 -20.43
CA THR A 106 -7.62 -4.99 -20.82
C THR A 106 -8.80 -5.69 -20.16
N ASN A 107 -9.17 -5.26 -18.95
CA ASN A 107 -10.34 -5.78 -18.24
C ASN A 107 -11.65 -5.02 -18.58
N GLY A 108 -11.63 -4.08 -19.53
CA GLY A 108 -12.81 -3.29 -19.92
C GLY A 108 -13.34 -2.36 -18.82
N MET A 109 -12.55 -2.09 -17.78
CA MET A 109 -12.92 -1.30 -16.61
C MET A 109 -12.51 0.18 -16.73
N LEU A 110 -11.67 0.53 -17.71
CA LEU A 110 -11.28 1.92 -17.98
C LEU A 110 -12.30 2.60 -18.90
N LYS A 111 -13.11 3.51 -18.35
CA LYS A 111 -14.17 4.22 -19.11
C LYS A 111 -14.28 5.69 -18.69
N GLY A 112 -14.96 6.48 -19.52
CA GLY A 112 -15.25 7.89 -19.26
C GLY A 112 -13.99 8.73 -19.13
N LYS A 113 -13.96 9.65 -18.16
CA LYS A 113 -12.84 10.58 -17.93
C LYS A 113 -11.49 9.85 -17.78
N ASN A 114 -11.45 8.70 -17.11
CA ASN A 114 -10.21 7.95 -16.90
C ASN A 114 -9.60 7.43 -18.22
N LEU A 115 -10.44 7.06 -19.20
CA LEU A 115 -9.99 6.65 -20.53
C LEU A 115 -9.42 7.84 -21.31
N THR A 116 -10.10 8.98 -21.28
CA THR A 116 -9.60 10.21 -21.92
C THR A 116 -8.26 10.65 -21.34
N ASP A 117 -8.16 10.66 -20.01
CA ASP A 117 -6.93 11.02 -19.31
C ASP A 117 -5.78 10.03 -19.62
N PHE A 118 -6.09 8.74 -19.81
CA PHE A 118 -5.13 7.73 -20.23
C PHE A 118 -4.63 7.97 -21.66
N ILE A 119 -5.52 8.24 -22.61
CA ILE A 119 -5.14 8.53 -24.01
C ILE A 119 -4.25 9.78 -24.07
N GLN A 120 -4.62 10.86 -23.37
CA GLN A 120 -3.80 12.07 -23.31
C GLN A 120 -2.41 11.81 -22.74
N ARG A 121 -2.31 11.07 -21.62
CA ARG A 121 -1.02 10.67 -21.06
C ARG A 121 -0.21 9.80 -22.02
N SER A 122 -0.86 8.88 -22.73
CA SER A 122 -0.23 8.00 -23.71
C SER A 122 0.41 8.82 -24.84
N ILE A 123 -0.32 9.81 -25.37
CA ILE A 123 0.18 10.70 -26.42
C ILE A 123 1.39 11.49 -25.91
N SER A 124 1.29 12.11 -24.72
CA SER A 124 2.42 12.87 -24.14
C SER A 124 3.65 12.03 -23.83
N LEU A 125 3.50 10.71 -23.63
CA LEU A 125 4.62 9.79 -23.42
C LEU A 125 5.28 9.36 -24.73
N ILE A 126 4.51 9.30 -25.84
CA ILE A 126 5.01 8.93 -27.17
C ILE A 126 5.62 10.14 -27.89
N GLU A 127 5.12 11.35 -27.64
CA GLU A 127 5.65 12.60 -28.21
C GLU A 127 6.99 13.05 -27.59
N LYS A 128 7.51 12.30 -26.62
CA LYS A 128 8.76 12.61 -25.89
C LYS A 128 9.94 11.83 -26.46
#